data_AF-A0A926KBQ9-F1
#
_entry.id   AF-A0A926KBQ9-F1
#
_cell.length_a   1.000
_cell.length_b   1.000
_cell.length_c   1.000
_cell.angle_alpha   90.00
_cell.angle_beta   90.00
_cell.angle_gamma   90.00
#
_symmetry.space_group_name_H-M   'P 1'
#
loop_
_entity.id
_entity.type
_entity.pdbx_description
1 polymer ?
#
loop_
_entity_poly.entity_id
_entity_poly.type
_entity_poly.pdbx_seq_one_letter_code
_entity_poly.pdbx_strand_id
1 'polypeptide(L)' 'MAERKNRRASRPAPEGVDPRPSEQPITEKAGEDRPEAWGDVPAARARSASEEQLLRDRPPHWG' A
#
# COMPACT_ATOMS: atom_id res chain seq x y z
N MET A 1 -0.11 37.97 28.52
CA MET A 1 0.44 37.60 27.20
C MET A 1 -0.69 37.68 26.20
N ALA A 2 -0.53 38.41 25.10
CA ALA A 2 -1.61 38.59 24.13
C ALA A 2 -1.75 37.35 23.22
N GLU A 3 -2.96 36.83 23.13
CA GLU A 3 -3.27 35.64 22.33
C GLU A 3 -3.20 35.94 20.83
N ARG A 4 -2.42 35.16 20.08
CA ARG A 4 -2.20 35.36 18.65
C ARG A 4 -3.40 34.84 17.87
N LYS A 5 -4.16 35.75 17.24
CA LYS A 5 -5.30 35.38 16.39
C LYS A 5 -4.84 34.68 15.10
N ASN A 6 -5.52 33.60 14.75
CA ASN A 6 -5.33 32.89 13.49
C ASN A 6 -5.73 33.81 12.31
N ARG A 7 -4.79 34.04 11.39
CA ARG A 7 -4.97 34.90 10.20
C ARG A 7 -5.38 34.12 8.94
N ARG A 8 -5.52 32.80 9.03
CA ARG A 8 -5.79 31.94 7.88
C ARG A 8 -7.28 32.05 7.52
N ALA A 9 -7.57 32.38 6.27
CA ALA A 9 -8.93 32.30 5.76
C ALA A 9 -9.38 30.83 5.80
N SER A 10 -10.42 30.55 6.58
CA SER A 10 -11.05 29.22 6.63
C SER A 10 -12.45 29.32 6.06
N ARG A 11 -12.85 28.33 5.28
CA ARG A 11 -14.22 28.16 4.82
C ARG A 11 -14.89 27.08 5.67
N PRO A 12 -16.18 27.23 6.03
CA PRO A 12 -16.89 26.17 6.72
C PRO A 12 -16.92 24.92 5.83
N ALA A 13 -16.89 23.74 6.47
CA ALA A 13 -17.09 22.48 5.77
C ALA A 13 -18.49 22.47 5.10
N PRO A 14 -18.64 21.92 3.89
CA PRO A 14 -19.94 21.72 3.26
C PRO A 14 -20.89 20.88 4.13
N GLU A 15 -22.20 20.99 3.91
CA GLU A 15 -23.18 20.14 4.59
C GLU A 15 -22.88 18.66 4.33
N GLY A 16 -22.96 17.85 5.39
CA GLY A 16 -22.66 16.41 5.35
C GLY A 16 -21.17 16.05 5.48
N VAL A 17 -20.26 17.03 5.51
CA VAL A 17 -18.82 16.78 5.73
C VAL A 17 -18.49 16.86 7.21
N ASP A 18 -17.79 15.84 7.72
CA ASP A 18 -17.28 15.82 9.09
C ASP A 18 -16.28 16.98 9.29
N PRO A 19 -16.52 17.90 10.25
CA PRO A 19 -15.60 19.00 10.54
C PRO A 19 -14.31 18.55 11.22
N ARG A 20 -14.24 17.32 11.74
CA ARG A 20 -13.11 16.79 12.51
C ARG A 20 -12.76 15.35 12.08
N PRO A 21 -12.40 15.13 10.80
CA PRO A 21 -12.11 13.80 10.29
C PRO A 21 -10.92 13.11 11.01
N SER A 22 -10.03 13.89 11.62
CA SER A 22 -8.87 13.38 12.37
C SER A 22 -9.19 12.86 13.78
N GLU A 23 -10.39 13.10 14.30
CA GLU A 23 -10.82 12.57 15.61
C GLU A 23 -11.42 11.15 15.49
N GLN A 24 -11.62 10.66 14.27
CA GLN A 24 -12.17 9.34 14.03
C GLN A 24 -11.11 8.25 14.27
N PRO A 25 -11.44 7.19 15.03
CA PRO A 25 -10.51 6.10 15.27
C PRO A 25 -10.29 5.29 13.98
N ILE A 26 -9.03 5.07 13.61
CA ILE A 26 -8.67 4.25 12.45
C ILE A 26 -8.65 2.79 12.89
N THR A 27 -9.84 2.25 13.17
CA THR A 27 -10.00 0.86 13.65
C THR A 27 -10.07 -0.16 12.54
N GLU A 28 -10.36 0.28 11.31
CA GLU A 28 -10.50 -0.60 10.15
C GLU A 28 -9.49 -0.25 9.07
N LYS A 29 -8.96 -1.30 8.45
CA LYS A 29 -8.07 -1.20 7.30
C LYS A 29 -8.94 -0.95 6.07
N ALA A 30 -8.58 0.04 5.25
CA ALA A 30 -9.37 0.36 4.08
C ALA A 30 -9.42 -0.85 3.13
N GLY A 31 -10.53 -1.02 2.41
CA GLY A 31 -10.67 -2.15 1.48
C GLY A 31 -9.59 -2.18 0.39
N GLU A 32 -9.02 -1.01 0.08
CA GLU A 32 -7.88 -0.79 -0.82
C GLU A 32 -6.51 -1.12 -0.21
N ASP A 33 -6.38 -1.15 1.12
CA ASP A 33 -5.14 -1.53 1.82
C ASP A 33 -4.92 -3.06 1.85
N ARG A 34 -5.67 -3.80 1.03
CA ARG A 34 -5.42 -5.23 0.83
C ARG A 34 -4.02 -5.40 0.28
N PRO A 35 -3.25 -6.38 0.78
CA PRO A 35 -1.95 -6.68 0.21
C PRO A 35 -2.17 -7.22 -1.21
N GLU A 36 -2.06 -6.35 -2.21
CA GLU A 36 -1.85 -6.76 -3.58
C GLU A 36 -0.39 -7.19 -3.71
N ALA A 37 -0.18 -8.49 -3.82
CA ALA A 37 1.14 -9.03 -4.06
C ALA A 37 1.55 -8.67 -5.50
N TRP A 38 2.68 -7.98 -5.64
CA TRP A 38 3.40 -7.92 -6.92
C TRP A 38 4.05 -9.30 -7.16
N GLY A 39 3.24 -10.29 -7.54
CA GLY A 39 3.71 -11.60 -7.96
C GLY A 39 4.08 -12.61 -6.87
N ASP A 40 3.34 -12.68 -5.75
CA ASP A 40 3.65 -13.59 -4.63
C ASP A 40 2.53 -14.58 -4.28
N VAL A 41 1.84 -15.08 -5.31
CA VAL A 41 1.31 -16.43 -5.19
C VAL A 41 2.47 -17.34 -5.58
N PRO A 42 3.08 -18.11 -4.66
CA PRO A 42 3.82 -19.28 -5.09
C PRO A 42 2.76 -20.21 -5.67
N ALA A 43 2.47 -20.04 -6.97
CA ALA A 43 1.93 -21.14 -7.75
C ALA A 43 2.85 -22.30 -7.39
N ALA A 44 2.32 -23.34 -6.77
CA ALA A 44 3.09 -24.54 -6.47
C ALA A 44 3.83 -24.89 -7.76
N ARG A 45 5.12 -24.55 -7.83
CA ARG A 45 5.88 -24.62 -9.08
C ARG A 45 6.12 -26.09 -9.29
N ALA A 46 5.15 -26.76 -9.93
CA ALA A 46 5.47 -27.88 -10.78
C ALA A 46 6.58 -27.34 -11.68
N ARG A 47 7.81 -27.86 -11.49
CA ARG A 47 8.99 -27.40 -12.23
C ARG A 47 8.59 -27.37 -13.68
N SER A 48 8.52 -26.15 -14.22
CA SER A 48 8.17 -25.99 -15.62
C SER A 48 9.29 -26.58 -16.46
N ALA A 49 8.98 -27.12 -17.64
CA ALA A 49 10.01 -27.57 -18.59
C ALA A 49 11.04 -26.45 -18.87
N SER A 50 10.62 -25.18 -18.77
CA SER A 50 11.49 -24.01 -18.88
C SER A 50 12.51 -23.88 -17.74
N GLU A 51 12.12 -24.17 -16.49
CA GLU A 51 13.06 -24.16 -15.35
C GLU A 51 14.09 -25.29 -15.47
N GLU A 52 13.67 -26.43 -16.00
CA GLU A 52 14.56 -27.57 -16.20
C GLU A 52 15.59 -27.32 -17.30
N GLN A 53 15.19 -26.64 -18.39
CA GLN A 53 16.10 -26.19 -19.43
C GLN A 53 17.09 -25.12 -18.92
N LEU A 54 16.63 -24.17 -18.10
CA LEU A 54 17.49 -23.13 -17.54
C LEU A 54 18.55 -23.69 -16.59
N LEU A 55 18.23 -24.75 -15.83
CA LEU A 55 19.19 -25.45 -14.98
C LEU A 55 20.24 -26.21 -15.82
N ARG A 56 19.82 -26.78 -16.96
CA ARG A 56 20.72 -27.47 -17.89
C ARG A 56 21.70 -26.50 -18.56
N ASP A 57 21.22 -25.31 -18.91
CA ASP A 57 22.00 -24.30 -19.63
C ASP A 57 22.77 -23.36 -18.68
N ARG A 58 22.83 -23.69 -17.38
CA ARG A 58 23.49 -22.84 -16.36
C ARG A 58 25.00 -22.72 -16.64
N PRO A 59 25.53 -21.50 -16.86
CA PRO A 59 26.96 -21.30 -17.09
C PRO A 59 27.80 -21.53 -15.83
N PRO A 60 29.12 -21.82 -15.97
CA PRO A 60 29.99 -22.18 -14.85
C PRO A 60 30.27 -21.03 -13.87
N HIS A 61 30.02 -19.77 -14.23
CA HIS A 61 30.27 -18.60 -13.37
C HIS A 61 29.05 -18.19 -12.51
N TRP A 62 27.94 -18.94 -12.57
CA TRP A 62 26.74 -18.67 -11.77
C TRP A 62 26.81 -19.22 -10.33
N GLY A 63 27.98 -19.60 -9.82
CA GLY A 63 28.19 -20.12 -8.46
C GLY A 63 29.00 -19.17 -7.59
#